data_AF-A0A967EQH3-F1
#
_entry.id   AF-A0A967EQH3-F1
#
_cell.length_a   1.000
_cell.length_b   1.000
_cell.length_c   1.000
_cell.angle_alpha   90.00
_cell.angle_beta   90.00
_cell.angle_gamma   90.00
#
_symmetry.space_group_name_H-M   'P 1'
#
loop_
_entity.id
_entity.type
_entity.pdbx_description
1 polymer ?
#
loop_
_entity_poly.entity_id
_entity_poly.type
_entity_poly.pdbx_seq_one_letter_code
_entity_poly.pdbx_strand_id
1 'polypeptide(L)' 'LKEKFVDEDVDISNLVGVEKTSDEIKDVVQALLSLGYMRGQVNNALKKIKATEELEGSVEELIKKALTKM' A
#
# COMPACT_ATOMS: atom_id res chain seq x y z
N LEU A 1 -4.72 -24.85 1.08
CA LEU A 1 -5.23 -24.09 2.25
C LEU A 1 -5.60 -22.72 1.70
N LYS A 2 -6.90 -22.37 1.66
CA LYS A 2 -7.32 -21.00 1.34
C LYS A 2 -6.92 -20.16 2.54
N GLU A 3 -5.82 -19.41 2.43
CA GLU A 3 -5.43 -18.46 3.46
C GLU A 3 -6.56 -17.45 3.63
N LYS A 4 -6.97 -17.31 4.89
CA LYS A 4 -8.09 -16.50 5.31
C LYS A 4 -7.75 -15.05 4.96
N PHE A 5 -8.54 -14.46 4.07
CA PHE A 5 -8.64 -13.00 3.97
C PHE A 5 -9.19 -12.52 5.31
N VAL A 6 -8.28 -12.09 6.17
CA VAL A 6 -8.62 -11.50 7.45
C VAL A 6 -9.06 -10.07 7.14
N ASP A 7 -10.38 -9.90 7.03
CA ASP A 7 -11.08 -8.64 7.31
C ASP A 7 -10.86 -8.30 8.79
N GLU A 8 -9.65 -7.94 9.15
CA GLU A 8 -9.42 -7.06 10.29
C GLU A 8 -9.43 -5.68 9.69
N ASP A 9 -10.26 -4.77 10.22
CA ASP A 9 -10.13 -3.32 10.04
C ASP A 9 -8.64 -2.96 10.04
N VAL A 10 -8.04 -2.92 8.85
CA VAL A 10 -6.61 -2.71 8.72
C VAL A 10 -6.47 -1.26 9.11
N ASP A 11 -5.98 -1.00 10.31
CA ASP A 11 -5.73 0.35 10.78
C ASP A 11 -4.58 0.94 9.93
N ILE A 12 -4.95 1.42 8.74
CA ILE A 12 -4.10 2.02 7.71
C ILE A 12 -3.48 3.32 8.22
N SER A 13 -4.02 3.87 9.30
CA SER A 13 -3.50 5.05 10.00
C SER A 13 -2.04 4.89 10.43
N ASN A 14 -1.60 3.63 10.68
CA ASN A 14 -0.22 3.30 11.02
C ASN A 14 0.65 2.89 9.80
N LEU A 15 0.06 2.69 8.61
CA LEU A 15 0.76 2.08 7.48
C LEU A 15 1.66 3.05 6.68
N VAL A 16 1.51 4.36 6.80
CA VAL A 16 2.54 5.28 6.35
C VAL A 16 2.55 6.40 7.38
N GLY A 17 3.69 6.65 8.03
CA GLY A 17 3.87 7.74 9.02
C GLY A 17 3.73 9.12 8.39
N VAL A 18 2.54 9.40 7.86
CA VAL A 18 2.16 10.58 7.12
C VAL A 18 0.85 10.99 7.74
N GLU A 19 0.90 12.08 8.50
CA GLU A 19 -0.24 12.73 9.15
C GLU A 19 -1.37 13.12 8.16
N LYS A 20 -1.16 12.89 6.85
CA LYS A 20 -2.17 12.95 5.78
C LYS A 20 -1.87 11.89 4.70
N THR A 21 -2.24 10.64 4.95
CA THR A 21 -2.26 9.64 3.88
C THR A 21 -3.49 9.92 3.01
N SER A 22 -3.29 10.19 1.72
CA SER A 22 -4.39 10.46 0.79
C SER A 22 -5.28 9.21 0.62
N ASP A 23 -6.54 9.41 0.24
CA ASP A 23 -7.47 8.29 0.06
C ASP A 23 -6.99 7.32 -1.03
N GLU A 24 -6.28 7.82 -2.05
CA GLU A 24 -5.65 7.00 -3.09
C GLU A 24 -4.59 6.06 -2.52
N ILE A 25 -3.80 6.49 -1.53
CA ILE A 25 -2.78 5.64 -0.92
C ILE A 25 -3.43 4.56 -0.04
N LYS A 26 -4.55 4.87 0.61
CA LYS A 26 -5.33 3.85 1.33
C LYS A 26 -5.87 2.80 0.36
N ASP A 27 -6.41 3.22 -0.77
CA ASP A 27 -6.89 2.32 -1.83
C ASP A 27 -5.76 1.44 -2.38
N VAL A 28 -4.57 2.00 -2.60
CA VAL A 28 -3.38 1.24 -3.02
C VAL A 28 -2.98 0.20 -1.99
N VAL A 29 -2.92 0.58 -0.70
CA VAL A 29 -2.59 -0.36 0.38
C VAL A 29 -3.62 -1.49 0.42
N GLN A 30 -4.91 -1.14 0.40
CA GLN A 30 -5.98 -2.13 0.47
C GLN A 30 -5.99 -3.07 -0.74
N ALA A 31 -5.73 -2.55 -1.95
CA ALA A 31 -5.59 -3.36 -3.15
C ALA A 31 -4.41 -4.35 -3.03
N LEU A 32 -3.24 -3.88 -2.58
CA LEU A 32 -2.06 -4.74 -2.43
C LEU A 32 -2.24 -5.81 -1.36
N LEU A 33 -2.89 -5.49 -0.24
CA LEU A 33 -3.25 -6.47 0.78
C LEU A 33 -4.26 -7.50 0.25
N SER A 34 -5.25 -7.04 -0.53
CA SER A 34 -6.25 -7.91 -1.17
C SER A 34 -5.64 -8.82 -2.24
N LEU A 35 -4.51 -8.44 -2.82
CA LEU A 35 -3.71 -9.27 -3.73
C LEU A 35 -2.84 -10.29 -2.99
N GLY A 36 -2.79 -10.25 -1.65
CA GLY A 36 -2.04 -11.20 -0.82
C GLY A 36 -0.64 -10.74 -0.42
N TYR A 37 -0.25 -9.49 -0.70
CA TYR A 37 1.04 -8.97 -0.25
C TYR A 37 1.01 -8.69 1.25
N MET A 38 2.13 -8.94 1.93
CA MET A 38 2.24 -8.68 3.37
C MET A 38 2.35 -7.18 3.64
N ARG A 39 1.73 -6.69 4.74
CA ARG A 39 1.79 -5.28 5.16
C ARG A 39 3.22 -4.72 5.18
N GLY A 40 4.20 -5.51 5.61
CA GLY A 40 5.62 -5.10 5.63
C GLY A 40 6.20 -4.84 4.23
N GLN A 41 5.82 -5.66 3.23
CA GLN A 41 6.24 -5.48 1.84
C GLN A 41 5.61 -4.22 1.25
N VAL A 42 4.30 -4.03 1.45
CA VAL A 42 3.56 -2.85 1.01
C VAL A 42 4.18 -1.57 1.60
N ASN A 43 4.45 -1.55 2.91
CA ASN A 43 5.06 -0.39 3.56
C ASN A 43 6.45 -0.07 3.04
N ASN A 44 7.28 -1.09 2.81
CA ASN A 44 8.61 -0.88 2.25
C ASN A 44 8.53 -0.37 0.81
N ALA A 45 7.62 -0.89 -0.01
CA ALA A 45 7.39 -0.42 -1.37
C ALA A 45 6.94 1.05 -1.39
N LEU A 46 5.95 1.41 -0.58
CA LEU A 46 5.46 2.79 -0.48
C LEU A 46 6.52 3.75 0.07
N LYS A 47 7.34 3.32 1.04
CA LYS A 47 8.50 4.11 1.51
C LYS A 47 9.53 4.36 0.39
N LYS A 48 9.82 3.34 -0.43
CA LYS A 48 10.72 3.48 -1.58
C LYS A 48 10.15 4.46 -2.61
N ILE A 49 8.85 4.40 -2.89
CA ILE A 49 8.16 5.34 -3.79
C ILE A 49 8.17 6.77 -3.23
N LYS A 50 7.97 6.91 -1.92
CA LYS A 50 8.02 8.22 -1.26
C LYS A 50 9.42 8.82 -1.36
N ALA A 51 10.45 8.00 -1.21
CA ALA A 51 11.84 8.42 -1.32
C ALA A 51 12.25 8.83 -2.74
N THR A 52 11.53 8.36 -3.77
CA THR A 52 11.73 8.77 -5.17
C THR A 52 10.85 9.94 -5.59
N GLU A 53 10.06 10.53 -4.67
CA GLU A 53 9.05 11.56 -4.98
C GLU A 53 8.01 11.12 -6.04
N GLU A 54 7.86 9.81 -6.26
CA GLU A 54 6.95 9.23 -7.27
C GLU A 54 5.56 8.90 -6.71
N LEU A 55 5.21 9.45 -5.54
CA LEU A 55 3.97 9.17 -4.81
C LEU A 55 2.78 9.98 -5.34
N GLU A 56 2.79 10.24 -6.64
CA GLU A 56 1.76 10.94 -7.40
C GLU A 56 1.25 10.05 -8.55
N GLY A 57 0.00 10.27 -8.94
CA GLY A 57 -0.69 9.56 -10.01
C GLY A 57 -1.97 8.89 -9.54
N SER A 58 -2.59 8.17 -10.46
CA SER A 58 -3.79 7.36 -10.18
C SER A 58 -3.48 6.17 -9.27
N VAL A 59 -4.52 5.63 -8.62
CA VAL A 59 -4.43 4.39 -7.82
C VAL A 59 -3.78 3.26 -8.61
N GLU A 60 -4.12 3.09 -9.90
CA GLU A 60 -3.53 2.06 -10.76
C GLU A 60 -2.03 2.27 -10.96
N GLU A 61 -1.59 3.50 -11.22
CA GLU A 61 -0.17 3.82 -11.38
C GLU A 61 0.61 3.58 -10.09
N LEU A 62 0.04 3.96 -8.95
CA LEU A 62 0.64 3.74 -7.64
C LEU A 62 0.73 2.25 -7.30
N ILE A 63 -0.29 1.45 -7.63
CA ILE A 63 -0.24 -0.01 -7.51
C ILE A 63 0.88 -0.57 -8.40
N LYS A 64 0.95 -0.18 -9.67
CA LYS A 64 2.01 -0.64 -10.59
C LYS A 64 3.40 -0.28 -10.06
N LYS A 65 3.61 0.97 -9.65
CA LYS A 65 4.87 1.43 -9.05
C LYS A 65 5.20 0.60 -7.81
N ALA A 66 4.24 0.36 -6.92
CA ALA A 66 4.47 -0.44 -5.71
C ALA A 66 4.89 -1.86 -6.03
N LEU A 67 4.22 -2.51 -7.00
CA LEU A 67 4.58 -3.84 -7.47
C LEU A 67 6.00 -3.91 -8.04
N THR A 68 6.51 -2.85 -8.69
CA THR A 68 7.91 -2.82 -9.15
C THR A 68 8.94 -2.72 -8.03
N LYS A 69 8.53 -2.36 -6.80
CA LYS A 69 9.41 -2.12 -5.64
C LYS A 69 9.25 -3.16 -4.52
N MET A 70 8.35 -4.12 -4.71
CA MET A 70 8.09 -5.27 -3.81
C MET A 70 9.33 -6.14 -3.63
#